data_AF-A0A517TZZ0-F1
#
_entry.id   AF-A0A517TZZ0-F1
#
_cell.length_a   1.000
_cell.length_b   1.000
_cell.length_c   1.000
_cell.angle_alpha   90.00
_cell.angle_beta   90.00
_cell.angle_gamma   90.00
#
_symmetry.space_group_name_H-M   'P 1'
#
loop_
_entity.id
_entity.type
_entity.pdbx_description
1 polymer ?
#
loop_
_entity_poly.entity_id
_entity_poly.type
_entity_poly.pdbx_seq_one_letter_code
_entity_poly.pdbx_strand_id
1 'polypeptide(L)'
;MKGSCMLGERTREAVLEQEFLPLRARILEIAAGLDRLDRAVADGDDGGRRDRLENAIQLLLADEPSRAARIQLLFSRDYDEDWRTRFEL
;
A
#
# COMPACT_ATOMS: atom_id res chain seq x y z
N MET A 1 20.71 31.70 -22.16
CA MET A 1 20.05 30.44 -22.59
C MET A 1 19.26 29.89 -21.41
N LYS A 2 17.99 29.56 -21.64
CA LYS A 2 17.05 29.10 -20.60
C LYS A 2 17.56 27.79 -20.00
N GLY A 3 17.88 27.79 -18.70
CA GLY A 3 17.95 26.58 -17.90
C GLY A 3 16.53 26.07 -17.69
N SER A 4 15.97 25.43 -18.73
CA SER A 4 14.77 24.62 -18.57
C SER A 4 15.13 23.54 -17.55
N CYS A 5 14.40 23.52 -16.44
CA CYS A 5 14.40 22.43 -15.47
C CYS A 5 14.07 21.14 -16.24
N MET A 6 15.11 20.44 -16.68
CA MET A 6 15.02 19.04 -17.05
C MET A 6 14.67 18.34 -15.74
N LEU A 7 13.41 17.94 -15.58
CA LEU A 7 13.04 16.85 -14.67
C LEU A 7 13.82 15.62 -15.17
N GLY A 8 15.08 15.53 -14.77
CA GLY A 8 16.02 14.55 -15.30
C GLY A 8 15.45 13.16 -15.05
N GLU A 9 15.34 12.39 -16.13
CA GLU A 9 15.01 10.98 -16.06
C GLU A 9 15.97 10.31 -15.08
N ARG A 10 15.45 9.83 -13.94
CA ARG A 10 16.26 9.10 -12.97
C ARG A 10 16.46 7.69 -13.50
N THR A 11 17.71 7.23 -13.52
CA THR A 11 18.01 5.83 -13.85
C THR A 11 17.40 4.91 -12.79
N ARG A 12 17.15 3.65 -13.17
CA ARG A 12 16.62 2.63 -12.25
C ARG A 12 17.55 2.44 -11.05
N GLU A 13 18.86 2.50 -11.27
CA GLU A 13 19.89 2.36 -10.25
C GLU A 13 19.85 3.53 -9.26
N ALA A 14 19.66 4.77 -9.74
CA ALA A 14 19.51 5.93 -8.86
C ALA A 14 18.24 5.86 -8.01
N VAL A 15 17.13 5.37 -8.57
CA VAL A 15 15.89 5.15 -7.81
C VAL A 15 16.09 4.01 -6.79
N LEU A 16 16.75 2.92 -7.18
CA LEU A 16 17.02 1.80 -6.28
C LEU A 16 17.86 2.24 -5.08
N GLU A 17 18.94 2.99 -5.30
CA GLU A 17 19.80 3.51 -4.22
C GLU A 17 18.99 4.38 -3.25
N GLN A 18 18.13 5.25 -3.77
CA GLN A 18 17.28 6.11 -2.95
C GLN A 18 16.23 5.32 -2.15
N GLU A 19 15.63 4.30 -2.74
CA GLU A 19 14.47 3.60 -2.17
C GLU A 19 14.82 2.33 -1.38
N PHE A 20 16.03 1.79 -1.52
CA PHE A 20 16.40 0.49 -0.93
C PHE A 20 16.24 0.47 0.60
N LEU A 21 16.88 1.41 1.31
CA LEU A 21 16.82 1.46 2.77
C LEU A 21 15.41 1.80 3.29
N PRO A 22 14.69 2.80 2.73
CA PRO A 22 13.31 3.08 3.12
C PRO A 22 12.34 1.91 2.85
N LEU A 23 12.47 1.21 1.73
CA LEU A 23 11.63 0.03 1.44
C LEU A 23 11.95 -1.12 2.39
N ARG A 24 13.24 -1.38 2.66
CA ARG A 24 13.66 -2.39 3.63
C ARG A 24 13.07 -2.15 5.02
N ALA A 25 13.08 -0.90 5.49
CA ALA A 25 12.48 -0.54 6.78
C ALA A 25 10.98 -0.85 6.82
N ARG A 26 10.24 -0.45 5.78
CA ARG A 26 8.79 -0.71 5.68
C ARG A 26 8.46 -2.21 5.60
N ILE A 27 9.28 -2.99 4.91
CA ILE A 27 9.12 -4.45 4.85
C ILE A 27 9.26 -5.06 6.26
N LEU A 28 10.24 -4.61 7.05
CA LEU A 28 10.42 -5.07 8.43
C LEU A 28 9.27 -4.65 9.34
N GLU A 29 8.74 -3.44 9.16
CA GLU A 29 7.58 -2.96 9.93
C GLU A 29 6.32 -3.81 9.67
N ILE A 30 6.06 -4.15 8.40
CA ILE A 30 4.97 -5.05 8.02
C ILE A 30 5.17 -6.42 8.65
N ALA A 31 6.35 -7.03 8.50
CA ALA A 31 6.65 -8.34 9.06
C ALA A 31 6.46 -8.37 10.58
N ALA A 32 7.01 -7.39 11.30
CA ALA A 32 6.85 -7.29 12.74
C ALA A 32 5.39 -7.06 13.17
N GLY A 33 4.60 -6.36 12.34
CA GLY A 33 3.16 -6.22 12.54
C GLY A 33 2.41 -7.54 12.43
N LEU A 34 2.69 -8.31 11.38
CA LEU A 34 2.12 -9.65 11.17
C LEU A 34 2.51 -10.61 12.30
N ASP A 35 3.78 -10.63 12.70
CA ASP A 35 4.24 -11.45 13.83
C ASP A 35 3.51 -11.13 15.14
N ARG A 36 3.15 -9.87 15.38
CA ARG A 36 2.38 -9.47 16.56
C ARG A 36 0.93 -9.94 16.46
N LEU A 37 0.31 -9.89 15.28
CA LEU A 37 -1.04 -10.41 15.05
C LEU A 37 -1.08 -11.92 15.27
N ASP A 38 -0.10 -12.66 14.74
CA ASP A 38 -0.04 -14.13 14.83
C ASP A 38 0.18 -14.61 16.28
N ARG A 39 0.76 -13.77 17.14
CA ARG A 39 0.93 -14.03 18.58
C ARG A 39 -0.25 -13.57 19.45
N ALA A 40 -1.16 -12.76 18.92
CA ALA A 40 -2.30 -12.25 19.66
C ALA A 40 -3.35 -13.35 19.85
N VAL A 41 -4.12 -13.26 20.94
CA VAL A 41 -5.29 -14.13 21.13
C VAL A 41 -6.35 -13.69 20.12
N ALA A 42 -6.88 -14.64 19.34
CA ALA A 42 -7.99 -14.37 18.44
C ALA A 42 -9.23 -13.97 19.25
N ASP A 43 -9.84 -12.84 18.90
CA ASP A 43 -11.10 -12.39 19.47
C ASP A 43 -12.05 -11.96 18.35
N GLY A 44 -13.22 -12.60 18.30
CA GLY A 44 -14.27 -12.31 17.34
C GLY A 44 -13.88 -12.51 15.87
N ASP A 45 -14.73 -11.95 15.01
CA ASP A 45 -14.51 -11.85 13.56
C ASP A 45 -13.71 -10.56 13.26
N ASP A 46 -12.63 -10.69 12.51
CA ASP A 46 -11.79 -9.57 12.12
C ASP A 46 -12.35 -8.80 10.89
N GLY A 47 -13.49 -9.24 10.35
CA GLY A 47 -14.15 -8.63 9.20
C GLY A 47 -13.31 -8.71 7.92
N GLY A 48 -12.55 -9.79 7.75
CA GLY A 48 -11.66 -10.02 6.60
C GLY A 48 -10.52 -9.00 6.52
N ARG A 49 -10.09 -8.41 7.65
CA ARG A 49 -8.97 -7.46 7.67
C ARG A 49 -7.65 -8.18 7.42
N ARG A 50 -7.47 -9.37 8.00
CA ARG A 50 -6.33 -10.25 7.73
C ARG A 50 -6.22 -10.56 6.25
N ASP A 51 -7.29 -11.04 5.64
CA ASP A 51 -7.32 -11.38 4.22
C ASP A 51 -6.99 -10.18 3.33
N ARG A 52 -7.46 -8.97 3.67
CA ARG A 52 -7.12 -7.74 2.93
C ARG A 52 -5.63 -7.38 3.04
N LEU A 53 -5.01 -7.56 4.20
CA LEU A 53 -3.56 -7.36 4.35
C LEU A 53 -2.77 -8.36 3.49
N GLU A 54 -3.18 -9.62 3.50
CA GLU A 54 -2.53 -10.67 2.70
C GLU A 54 -2.67 -10.40 1.20
N ASN A 55 -3.88 -10.04 0.75
CA ASN A 55 -4.13 -9.65 -0.64
C ASN A 55 -3.31 -8.41 -1.06
N ALA A 56 -3.15 -7.42 -0.17
CA ALA A 56 -2.32 -6.25 -0.45
C ALA A 56 -0.85 -6.62 -0.67
N ILE A 57 -0.32 -7.58 0.10
CA ILE A 57 1.05 -8.10 -0.07
C ILE A 57 1.18 -8.83 -1.41
N GLN A 58 0.19 -9.63 -1.81
CA GLN A 58 0.20 -10.27 -3.13
C GLN A 58 0.19 -9.24 -4.27
N LEU A 59 -0.60 -8.17 -4.15
CA LEU A 59 -0.61 -7.06 -5.13
C LEU A 59 0.73 -6.33 -5.23
N LEU A 60 1.50 -6.24 -4.12
CA LEU A 60 2.85 -5.68 -4.17
C LEU A 60 3.81 -6.54 -5.00
N LEU A 61 3.68 -7.86 -4.92
CA LEU A 61 4.56 -8.82 -5.60
C LEU A 61 4.19 -9.05 -7.06
N ALA A 62 2.95 -8.76 -7.46
CA ALA A 62 2.51 -8.90 -8.84
C ALA A 62 3.36 -8.04 -9.81
N ASP A 63 3.67 -8.58 -10.98
CA ASP A 63 4.37 -7.86 -12.06
C ASP A 63 3.39 -7.01 -12.89
N GLU A 64 2.74 -6.08 -12.21
CA GLU A 64 1.77 -5.17 -12.81
C GLU A 64 2.08 -3.72 -12.39
N PRO A 65 1.84 -2.74 -13.28
CA PRO A 65 2.02 -1.34 -12.94
C PRO A 65 1.03 -0.87 -11.87
N SER A 66 1.25 0.33 -11.34
CA SER A 66 0.29 1.03 -10.47
C SER A 66 -0.05 0.31 -9.16
N ARG A 67 0.91 -0.41 -8.56
CA ARG A 67 0.77 -1.12 -7.27
C ARG A 67 0.07 -0.29 -6.19
N ALA A 68 0.46 0.97 -6.02
CA ALA A 68 -0.14 1.86 -5.03
C ALA A 68 -1.65 2.09 -5.27
N ALA A 69 -2.08 2.34 -6.52
CA ALA A 69 -3.49 2.55 -6.84
C ALA A 69 -4.32 1.26 -6.63
N ARG A 70 -3.76 0.10 -6.98
CA ARG A 70 -4.42 -1.20 -6.78
C ARG A 70 -4.62 -1.51 -5.29
N ILE A 71 -3.60 -1.27 -4.48
CA ILE A 71 -3.67 -1.44 -3.03
C ILE A 71 -4.65 -0.44 -2.42
N GLN A 72 -4.62 0.82 -2.87
CA GLN A 72 -5.58 1.83 -2.43
C GLN A 72 -7.02 1.39 -2.71
N LEU A 73 -7.30 0.85 -3.90
CA LEU A 73 -8.63 0.36 -4.26
C LEU A 73 -9.07 -0.83 -3.40
N LEU A 74 -8.16 -1.76 -3.08
CA LEU A 74 -8.43 -2.88 -2.17
C LEU A 74 -8.90 -2.43 -0.77
N PHE A 75 -8.42 -1.28 -0.30
CA PHE A 75 -8.82 -0.70 0.98
C PHE A 75 -9.94 0.35 0.87
N SER A 76 -10.37 0.69 -0.34
CA SER A 76 -11.50 1.61 -0.55
C SER A 76 -12.82 0.90 -0.26
N ARG A 77 -13.82 1.69 0.15
CA ARG A 77 -15.22 1.25 0.11
C ARG A 77 -15.72 1.30 -1.32
N ASP A 78 -16.71 0.47 -1.63
CA ASP A 78 -17.46 0.62 -2.86
C ASP A 78 -18.08 2.01 -2.94
N TYR A 79 -18.10 2.54 -4.17
CA TYR A 79 -18.83 3.76 -4.42
C TYR A 79 -20.31 3.54 -4.13
N ASP A 80 -20.91 4.54 -3.50
CA ASP A 80 -22.31 4.55 -3.16
C ASP A 80 -22.90 5.88 -3.62
N GLU A 81 -23.96 5.81 -4.42
CA GLU A 81 -24.64 6.99 -4.96
C GLU A 81 -25.31 7.82 -3.86
N ASP A 82 -25.78 7.17 -2.80
CA ASP A 82 -26.51 7.79 -1.70
C ASP A 82 -25.59 8.28 -0.56
N TRP A 83 -24.27 8.35 -0.78
CA TRP A 83 -23.30 8.57 0.29
C TRP A 83 -23.55 9.87 1.07
N ARG A 84 -24.00 10.93 0.40
CA ARG A 84 -24.33 12.22 1.04
C ARG A 84 -25.47 12.07 2.05
N THR A 85 -26.50 11.32 1.66
CA THR A 85 -27.65 11.07 2.52
C THR A 85 -27.31 10.11 3.64
N ARG A 86 -26.51 9.05 3.38
CA ARG A 86 -26.13 8.07 4.39
C ARG A 86 -25.14 8.58 5.43
N PHE A 87 -24.34 9.60 5.10
CA PHE A 87 -23.36 10.20 6.01
C PHE A 87 -23.73 11.61 6.52
N GLU A 88 -24.94 12.10 6.21
CA GLU A 88 -25.44 13.41 6.63
C GLU A 88 -24.51 14.59 6.23
N LEU A 89 -24.01 14.58 4.99
CA LEU A 89 -23.07 15.57 4.43
C LEU A 89 -23.68 16.47 3.35
#